data_AF-A0A0G0LMQ6-F1
#
_entry.id   AF-A0A0G0LMQ6-F1
#
_cell.length_a   1.000
_cell.length_b   1.000
_cell.length_c   1.000
_cell.angle_alpha   90.00
_cell.angle_beta   90.00
_cell.angle_gamma   90.00
#
_symmetry.space_group_name_H-M   'P 1'
#
loop_
_entity.id
_entity.type
_entity.pdbx_description
1 polymer ?
#
loop_
_entity_poly.entity_id
_entity_poly.type
_entity_poly.pdbx_seq_one_letter_code
_entity_poly.pdbx_strand_id
1 'polypeptide(L)' 'MKDFFSTVKKFIEQKGFKEKLSGMGESKMKQVGRDLASGKINIDQAIDLFLEERDYKFLVGRHERAELEKMLK' A
#
# COMPACT_ATOMS: atom_id res chain seq x y z
N MET A 1 8.93 -11.59 6.07
CA MET A 1 7.73 -10.74 5.86
C MET A 1 7.91 -10.04 4.52
N LYS A 2 6.94 -10.08 3.60
CA LYS A 2 7.07 -9.39 2.31
C LYS A 2 7.20 -7.89 2.54
N ASP A 3 8.08 -7.23 1.80
CA ASP A 3 8.24 -5.79 1.88
C ASP A 3 6.95 -5.09 1.42
N PHE A 4 6.33 -4.33 2.32
CA PHE A 4 5.05 -3.62 2.08
C PHE A 4 5.19 -2.66 0.89
N PHE A 5 6.27 -1.89 0.84
CA PHE A 5 6.51 -0.91 -0.21
C PHE A 5 6.61 -1.57 -1.60
N SER A 6 7.40 -2.64 -1.71
CA SER A 6 7.53 -3.41 -2.96
C SER A 6 6.20 -4.02 -3.39
N THR A 7 5.41 -4.51 -2.43
CA THR A 7 4.08 -5.07 -2.71
C THR A 7 3.12 -4.00 -3.25
N VAL A 8 3.08 -2.81 -2.62
CA VAL A 8 2.27 -1.68 -3.07
C VAL A 8 2.69 -1.22 -4.47
N LYS A 9 4.00 -1.08 -4.74
CA LYS A 9 4.48 -0.73 -6.09
C LYS A 9 4.02 -1.72 -7.14
N LYS A 10 4.21 -3.02 -6.87
CA LYS A 10 3.78 -4.08 -7.77
C LYS A 10 2.27 -4.07 -7.99
N PHE A 11 1.49 -3.84 -6.94
CA PHE A 11 0.04 -3.72 -7.03
C PHE A 11 -0.39 -2.55 -7.93
N ILE A 12 0.19 -1.36 -7.74
CA ILE A 12 -0.09 -0.17 -8.58
C ILE A 12 0.23 -0.45 -10.05
N GLU A 13 1.36 -1.14 -10.32
CA GLU A 13 1.75 -1.54 -11.66
C GLU A 13 0.80 -2.58 -12.28
N GLN A 14 0.42 -3.62 -11.52
CA GLN A 14 -0.49 -4.66 -11.99
C GLN A 14 -1.89 -4.12 -12.28
N LYS A 15 -2.36 -3.14 -11.51
CA LYS A 15 -3.66 -2.49 -11.72
C LYS A 15 -3.63 -1.43 -12.83
N GLY A 16 -2.46 -1.09 -13.35
CA GLY A 16 -2.34 -0.09 -14.42
C GLY A 16 -2.82 1.30 -14.00
N PHE A 17 -2.73 1.64 -12.70
CA PHE A 17 -3.07 2.99 -12.26
C PHE A 17 -2.12 3.99 -12.92
N LYS A 18 -2.70 5.06 -13.48
CA LYS A 18 -1.94 6.13 -14.15
C LYS A 18 -1.08 6.89 -13.16
N GLU A 19 -1.61 7.09 -11.95
CA GLU A 19 -0.85 7.70 -10.88
C GLU A 19 0.10 6.68 -10.25
N LYS A 20 1.30 7.14 -9.94
CA LYS A 20 2.29 6.41 -9.12
C LYS A 20 2.37 7.08 -7.75
N LEU A 21 3.03 6.44 -6.81
CA LEU A 21 3.35 7.08 -5.52
C LEU A 21 4.09 8.40 -5.77
N SER A 22 3.78 9.44 -5.01
CA SER A 22 4.65 10.64 -4.99
C SER A 22 6.00 10.30 -4.35
N GLY A 23 7.04 11.13 -4.53
CA GLY A 23 8.32 10.90 -3.82
C GLY A 23 8.17 10.90 -2.29
N MET A 24 7.23 11.70 -1.77
CA MET A 24 6.85 11.68 -0.36
C MET A 24 6.06 10.41 -0.02
N GLY A 25 5.15 9.99 -0.89
CA GLY A 25 4.40 8.74 -0.79
C GLY A 25 5.30 7.52 -0.72
N GLU A 26 6.35 7.43 -1.55
CA GLU A 26 7.33 6.35 -1.48
C GLU A 26 8.04 6.30 -0.12
N SER A 27 8.42 7.46 0.40
CA SER A 27 9.04 7.56 1.74
C SER A 27 8.06 7.15 2.84
N LYS A 28 6.78 7.58 2.74
CA LYS A 28 5.70 7.17 3.66
C LYS A 28 5.51 5.66 3.61
N MET A 29 5.40 5.05 2.43
CA MET A 29 5.20 3.60 2.27
C MET A 29 6.38 2.77 2.82
N LYS A 30 7.62 3.26 2.67
CA LYS A 30 8.79 2.64 3.32
C LYS A 30 8.70 2.70 4.85
N GLN A 31 8.25 3.83 5.42
CA GLN A 31 8.02 3.95 6.86
C GLN A 31 6.89 3.02 7.32
N VAL A 32 5.77 2.99 6.59
CA VAL A 32 4.64 2.08 6.85
C VAL A 32 5.10 0.63 6.85
N GLY A 33 5.96 0.23 5.91
CA GLY A 33 6.55 -1.11 5.90
C GLY A 33 7.39 -1.41 7.15
N ARG A 34 8.16 -0.45 7.66
CA ARG A 34 8.90 -0.61 8.93
C ARG A 34 7.97 -0.69 10.14
N ASP A 35 6.94 0.15 10.19
CA ASP A 35 5.96 0.17 11.27
C ASP A 35 5.15 -1.15 11.29
N LEU A 36 4.81 -1.70 10.12
CA LEU A 36 4.18 -3.00 9.99
C LEU A 36 5.11 -4.14 10.43
N ALA A 37 6.37 -4.12 9.99
CA ALA A 37 7.35 -5.15 10.34
C ALA A 37 7.71 -5.17 11.85
N SER A 38 7.64 -4.01 12.50
CA SER A 38 7.83 -3.89 13.95
C SER A 38 6.57 -4.20 14.77
N GLY A 39 5.43 -4.45 14.11
CA GLY A 39 4.14 -4.70 14.77
C GLY A 39 3.50 -3.47 15.40
N LYS A 40 4.03 -2.27 15.14
CA LYS A 40 3.46 -0.99 15.60
C LYS A 40 2.10 -0.71 14.98
N ILE A 41 1.90 -1.18 13.74
CA ILE A 41 0.62 -1.16 13.02
C ILE A 41 0.31 -2.55 12.46
N ASN A 42 -0.96 -2.80 12.18
CA ASN A 42 -1.40 -4.02 11.49
C ASN A 42 -1.53 -3.80 9.96
N ILE A 43 -1.83 -4.88 9.23
CA ILE A 43 -1.95 -4.85 7.76
C ILE A 43 -3.08 -3.91 7.31
N ASP A 44 -4.22 -3.90 8.00
CA ASP A 44 -5.36 -3.04 7.65
C ASP A 44 -5.00 -1.56 7.75
N GLN A 45 -4.33 -1.16 8.83
CA GLN A 45 -3.82 0.19 9.04
C GLN A 45 -2.78 0.57 7.98
N ALA A 46 -1.89 -0.36 7.60
CA ALA A 46 -0.91 -0.12 6.55
C ALA A 46 -1.58 0.13 5.19
N ILE A 47 -2.61 -0.65 4.86
CA ILE A 47 -3.42 -0.45 3.66
C ILE A 47 -4.15 0.90 3.70
N ASP A 48 -4.77 1.26 4.83
CA ASP A 48 -5.46 2.55 4.96
C ASP A 48 -4.50 3.73 4.71
N LEU A 49 -3.30 3.69 5.27
CA LEU A 49 -2.27 4.71 5.05
C LEU A 49 -1.81 4.82 3.59
N PHE A 50 -1.86 3.70 2.85
CA PHE A 50 -1.65 3.69 1.40
C PHE A 50 -2.82 4.33 0.65
N LEU A 51 -4.07 4.02 1.03
CA LEU A 51 -5.25 4.56 0.36
C LEU A 51 -5.41 6.08 0.51
N GLU A 52 -4.83 6.67 1.55
CA GLU A 52 -4.74 8.13 1.70
C GLU A 52 -3.79 8.80 0.71
N GLU A 53 -2.75 8.10 0.24
CA GLU A 53 -1.78 8.68 -0.70
C GLU A 53 -2.47 8.97 -2.03
N ARG A 54 -2.36 10.20 -2.54
CA ARG A 54 -2.97 10.64 -3.83
C ARG A 54 -4.43 10.22 -3.99
N ASP A 55 -5.15 10.09 -2.88
CA ASP A 55 -6.51 9.58 -2.82
C ASP A 55 -6.73 8.24 -3.56
N TYR A 56 -5.79 7.29 -3.46
CA TYR A 56 -5.98 5.92 -3.94
C TYR A 56 -7.27 5.27 -3.41
N LYS A 57 -7.85 5.75 -2.31
CA LYS A 57 -9.19 5.37 -1.83
C LYS A 57 -10.31 5.49 -2.88
N PHE A 58 -10.15 6.36 -3.90
CA PHE A 58 -11.12 6.48 -5.00
C PHE A 58 -10.81 5.53 -6.16
N LEU A 59 -9.58 5.03 -6.25
CA LEU A 59 -9.10 4.13 -7.32
C LEU A 59 -9.13 2.66 -6.90
N VAL A 60 -8.94 2.39 -5.61
CA VAL A 60 -8.87 1.06 -5.02
C VAL A 60 -10.22 0.76 -4.37
N GLY A 61 -11.03 -0.03 -5.08
CA GLY A 61 -12.30 -0.52 -4.58
C GLY A 61 -12.14 -1.66 -3.58
N ARG A 62 -13.28 -2.20 -3.14
CA ARG A 62 -13.35 -3.31 -2.17
C ARG A 62 -12.61 -4.55 -2.65
N HIS A 63 -12.70 -4.84 -3.94
CA HIS A 63 -12.08 -6.02 -4.54
C HIS A 63 -10.56 -5.87 -4.59
N GLU A 64 -10.07 -4.74 -5.05
CA GLU A 64 -8.65 -4.41 -5.14
C GLU A 64 -7.99 -4.37 -3.77
N ARG A 65 -8.71 -3.85 -2.75
CA ARG A 65 -8.25 -3.89 -1.36
C ARG A 65 -8.03 -5.32 -0.88
N ALA A 66 -8.99 -6.22 -1.12
CA ALA A 66 -8.89 -7.62 -0.71
C ALA A 66 -7.74 -8.35 -1.43
N GLU A 67 -7.46 -8.00 -2.69
CA GLU A 67 -6.30 -8.53 -3.41
C GLU A 67 -4.98 -8.02 -2.82
N LEU A 68 -4.88 -6.72 -2.52
CA LEU A 68 -3.70 -6.14 -1.89
C LEU A 68 -3.44 -6.80 -0.53
N GLU A 69 -4.49 -7.02 0.27
CA GLU A 69 -4.40 -7.72 1.55
C GLU A 69 -3.87 -9.15 1.39
N LYS A 70 -4.35 -9.89 0.36
CA LYS A 70 -3.84 -11.23 0.03
C LYS A 70 -2.37 -11.19 -0.42
N MET A 71 -1.94 -10.15 -1.13
CA MET A 71 -0.54 -10.01 -1.54
C MET A 71 0.40 -9.80 -0.35
N LEU A 72 -0.10 -9.12 0.70
CA LEU A 72 0.64 -8.78 1.92
C LEU A 72 0.70 -9.91 2.96
N LYS A 73 -0.25 -10.85 2.91
CA LYS A 73 -0.22 -12.14 3.64
C LYS A 73 0.80 -13.12 3.03
#